data_AF-A0A1H0P8E0-F1
#
_entry.id   AF-A0A1H0P8E0-F1
#
_cell.length_a   1.000
_cell.length_b   1.000
_cell.length_c   1.000
_cell.angle_alpha   90.00
_cell.angle_beta   90.00
_cell.angle_gamma   90.00
#
_symmetry.space_group_name_H-M   'P 1'
#
loop_
_entity.id
_entity.type
_entity.pdbx_description
1 polymer ?
#
loop_
_entity_poly.entity_id
_entity_poly.type
_entity_poly.pdbx_seq_one_letter_code
_entity_poly.pdbx_strand_id
1 'polypeptide(L)'
;MKNTLSLALVLLALLLAACSAAPTSEPTAGSRSTGLAASLPKPNPAQQDALLAAFARINPRLSNDHAVETARGLCGRLLGQSSADQLIAAAKAAFTNGDVPVVSDEEAQRILSAIGANGFCR
;
A
#
# COMPACT_ATOMS: atom_id res chain seq x y z
N MET A 1 6.42 40.11 -64.03
CA MET A 1 7.81 40.60 -63.83
C MET A 1 7.83 41.15 -62.42
N LYS A 2 8.24 40.38 -61.41
CA LYS A 2 9.62 40.23 -60.91
C LYS A 2 10.19 41.58 -60.45
N ASN A 3 10.82 41.54 -59.27
CA ASN A 3 11.73 42.52 -58.65
C ASN A 3 11.12 43.20 -57.43
N THR A 4 11.77 43.38 -56.27
CA THR A 4 13.08 43.00 -55.72
C THR A 4 13.11 43.58 -54.29
N LEU A 5 13.78 42.88 -53.36
CA LEU A 5 14.67 43.39 -52.30
C LEU A 5 14.45 44.82 -51.77
N SER A 6 14.29 44.97 -50.45
CA SER A 6 15.41 45.37 -49.56
C SER A 6 14.99 45.63 -48.11
N LEU A 7 15.91 45.19 -47.25
CA LEU A 7 16.13 45.46 -45.83
C LEU A 7 15.54 46.75 -45.23
N ALA A 8 15.02 46.64 -44.00
CA ALA A 8 15.29 47.63 -42.96
C ALA A 8 15.24 47.00 -41.56
N LEU A 9 16.38 47.12 -40.88
CA LEU A 9 16.68 46.86 -39.48
C LEU A 9 15.70 47.59 -38.53
N VAL A 10 15.08 46.89 -37.57
CA VAL A 10 14.65 47.51 -36.29
C VAL A 10 14.90 46.55 -35.14
N LEU A 11 15.85 46.99 -34.32
CA LEU A 11 16.07 46.80 -32.88
C LEU A 11 15.05 45.94 -32.11
N LEU A 12 15.51 44.86 -31.46
CA LEU A 12 16.06 44.85 -30.09
C LEU A 12 14.96 44.81 -29.01
N ALA A 13 15.16 43.88 -28.07
CA ALA A 13 14.48 43.69 -26.80
C ALA A 13 13.28 42.73 -26.82
N LEU A 14 13.51 41.51 -26.33
CA LEU A 14 12.90 41.03 -25.08
C LEU A 14 13.65 39.77 -24.64
N LEU A 15 14.38 39.92 -23.55
CA LEU A 15 15.02 38.83 -22.80
C LEU A 15 13.92 37.88 -22.28
N LEU A 16 13.76 36.71 -22.89
CA LEU A 16 13.06 35.60 -22.24
C LEU A 16 14.07 34.83 -21.39
N ALA A 17 14.06 35.17 -20.11
CA ALA A 17 14.64 34.37 -19.05
C ALA A 17 14.07 32.94 -19.09
N ALA A 18 14.95 32.00 -18.79
CA ALA A 18 14.77 30.56 -18.86
C ALA A 18 13.48 30.05 -18.19
N CYS A 19 12.70 29.27 -18.96
CA CYS A 19 11.74 28.34 -18.41
C CYS A 19 12.24 26.93 -18.72
N SER A 20 12.87 26.32 -17.72
CA SER A 20 13.42 24.97 -17.75
C SER A 20 12.37 23.95 -18.18
N ALA A 21 12.78 23.05 -19.08
CA ALA A 21 12.01 21.90 -19.50
C ALA A 21 11.74 20.95 -18.32
N ALA A 22 10.51 20.47 -18.24
CA ALA A 22 10.04 19.36 -17.42
C ALA A 22 9.21 18.43 -18.35
N PRO A 23 8.88 17.18 -17.96
CA PRO A 23 9.53 16.24 -17.05
C PRO A 23 9.65 14.81 -17.66
N THR A 24 10.69 14.05 -17.30
CA THR A 24 10.62 12.58 -17.37
C THR A 24 9.90 12.09 -16.12
N SER A 25 8.65 11.65 -16.29
CA SER A 25 7.88 10.98 -15.24
C SER A 25 8.15 9.49 -15.31
N GLU A 26 9.04 8.98 -14.47
CA GLU A 26 9.04 7.57 -14.10
C GLU A 26 8.11 7.38 -12.89
N PRO A 27 7.09 6.50 -12.94
CA PRO A 27 6.36 6.12 -11.76
C PRO A 27 7.23 5.16 -10.95
N THR A 28 8.05 5.69 -10.05
CA THR A 28 8.53 4.90 -8.91
C THR A 28 7.29 4.50 -8.13
N ALA A 29 7.04 3.18 -8.06
CA ALA A 29 6.04 2.58 -7.22
C ALA A 29 6.24 3.06 -5.78
N GLY A 30 5.47 4.06 -5.40
CA GLY A 30 5.46 4.60 -4.05
C GLY A 30 4.98 3.51 -3.11
N SER A 31 5.92 2.84 -2.44
CA SER A 31 5.67 2.16 -1.18
C SER A 31 5.35 3.24 -0.14
N ARG A 32 4.14 3.78 -0.19
CA ARG A 32 3.58 4.65 0.85
C ARG A 32 3.14 3.75 2.01
N SER A 33 4.11 3.34 2.82
CA SER A 33 3.88 2.76 4.13
C SER A 33 4.74 3.49 5.18
N THR A 34 4.53 4.80 5.35
CA THR A 34 5.32 5.60 6.31
C THR A 34 4.47 6.56 7.15
N GLY A 35 3.23 6.18 7.48
CA GLY A 35 2.41 6.98 8.41
C GLY A 35 1.26 6.25 9.12
N LEU A 36 0.81 5.09 8.64
CA LEU A 36 -0.34 4.40 9.23
C LEU A 36 -0.01 3.61 10.51
N ALA A 37 1.19 3.03 10.63
CA ALA A 37 1.49 2.01 11.65
C ALA A 37 1.36 2.50 13.11
N ALA A 38 1.57 3.79 13.38
CA ALA A 38 1.45 4.36 14.72
C ALA A 38 0.00 4.56 15.17
N SER A 39 -0.94 4.75 14.24
CA SER A 39 -2.35 5.02 14.52
C SER A 39 -3.24 3.77 14.45
N LEU A 40 -2.69 2.63 14.03
CA LEU A 40 -3.46 1.39 13.92
C LEU A 40 -3.74 0.79 15.30
N PRO A 41 -4.97 0.31 15.54
CA PRO A 41 -5.31 -0.40 16.77
C PRO A 41 -4.27 -1.47 17.09
N LYS A 42 -3.87 -1.56 18.36
CA LYS A 42 -2.90 -2.54 18.85
C LYS A 42 -3.61 -3.53 19.79
N PRO A 43 -3.47 -4.84 19.58
CA PRO A 43 -3.98 -5.82 20.53
C PRO A 43 -3.25 -5.73 21.87
N ASN A 44 -3.97 -5.97 22.96
CA ASN A 44 -3.36 -6.24 24.26
C ASN A 44 -2.75 -7.66 24.29
N PRO A 45 -2.00 -8.06 25.34
CA PRO A 45 -1.35 -9.38 25.38
C PRO A 45 -2.31 -10.56 25.19
N ALA A 46 -3.46 -10.56 25.86
CA ALA A 46 -4.45 -11.64 25.72
C ALA A 46 -5.05 -11.73 24.30
N GLN A 47 -5.28 -10.57 23.67
CA GLN A 47 -5.73 -10.47 22.28
C GLN A 47 -4.67 -10.99 21.31
N GLN A 48 -3.40 -10.65 21.53
CA GLN A 48 -2.29 -11.16 20.74
C GLN A 48 -2.20 -12.69 20.81
N ASP A 49 -2.25 -13.27 22.01
CA ASP A 49 -2.21 -14.73 22.18
C ASP A 49 -3.40 -15.41 21.50
N ALA A 50 -4.61 -14.86 21.67
CA ALA A 50 -5.81 -15.38 21.01
C ALA A 50 -5.73 -15.28 19.49
N LEU A 51 -5.12 -14.22 18.96
CA LEU A 51 -4.96 -14.01 17.52
C LEU A 51 -3.97 -15.01 16.93
N LEU A 52 -2.81 -15.19 17.57
CA LEU A 52 -1.80 -16.17 17.16
C LEU A 52 -2.36 -17.60 17.22
N ALA A 53 -3.11 -17.93 18.27
CA ALA A 53 -3.79 -19.21 18.38
C ALA A 53 -4.83 -19.41 17.27
N ALA A 54 -5.56 -18.35 16.88
CA ALA A 54 -6.50 -18.42 15.76
C ALA A 54 -5.80 -18.65 14.43
N PHE A 55 -4.71 -17.94 14.16
CA PHE A 55 -3.89 -18.13 12.97
C PHE A 55 -3.28 -19.54 12.90
N ALA A 56 -2.77 -20.06 14.02
CA ALA A 56 -2.23 -21.42 14.09
C ALA A 56 -3.27 -22.50 13.74
N ARG A 57 -4.56 -22.28 14.06
CA ARG A 57 -5.66 -23.18 13.67
C ARG A 57 -6.00 -23.12 12.18
N ILE A 58 -5.74 -22.00 11.52
CA ILE A 58 -5.95 -21.84 10.08
C ILE A 58 -4.81 -22.53 9.34
N ASN A 59 -3.59 -22.15 9.69
CA ASN A 59 -2.35 -22.73 9.18
C ASN A 59 -1.24 -22.46 10.20
N PRO A 60 -0.60 -23.51 10.76
CA PRO A 60 0.40 -23.35 11.83
C PRO A 60 1.54 -22.41 11.49
N ARG A 61 1.88 -22.27 10.20
CA ARG A 61 2.97 -21.42 9.71
C ARG A 61 2.62 -19.91 9.74
N LEU A 62 1.35 -19.56 9.92
CA LEU A 62 0.88 -18.18 10.10
C LEU A 62 1.16 -17.62 11.50
N SER A 63 1.36 -18.47 12.50
CA SER A 63 1.68 -18.02 13.87
C SER A 63 3.17 -17.75 14.00
N ASN A 64 3.60 -16.56 13.60
CA ASN A 64 4.98 -16.12 13.64
C ASN A 64 5.11 -14.69 14.18
N ASP A 65 6.35 -14.23 14.39
CA ASP A 65 6.67 -12.94 15.00
C ASP A 65 6.10 -11.73 14.23
N HIS A 66 5.84 -11.89 12.93
CA HIS A 66 5.28 -10.84 12.08
C HIS A 66 3.75 -10.83 12.01
N ALA A 67 3.09 -11.91 12.40
CA ALA A 67 1.67 -12.13 12.16
C ALA A 67 0.78 -11.06 12.82
N VAL A 68 1.15 -10.61 14.01
CA VAL A 68 0.42 -9.58 14.77
C VAL A 68 0.52 -8.23 14.07
N GLU A 69 1.71 -7.84 13.59
CA GLU A 69 1.88 -6.57 12.88
C GLU A 69 1.16 -6.58 11.54
N THR A 70 1.25 -7.69 10.80
CA THR A 70 0.47 -7.90 9.57
C THR A 70 -1.03 -7.78 9.82
N ALA A 71 -1.54 -8.38 10.90
CA ALA A 71 -2.94 -8.28 11.29
C ALA A 71 -3.36 -6.84 11.62
N ARG A 72 -2.50 -6.04 12.26
CA ARG A 72 -2.76 -4.61 12.50
C ARG A 72 -2.88 -3.85 11.18
N GLY A 73 -1.99 -4.12 10.22
CA GLY A 73 -2.06 -3.54 8.88
C GLY A 73 -3.38 -3.86 8.14
N LEU A 74 -3.80 -5.12 8.20
CA LEU A 74 -5.09 -5.56 7.62
C LEU A 74 -6.30 -4.97 8.36
N CYS A 75 -6.21 -4.79 9.67
CA CYS A 75 -7.25 -4.10 10.43
C CYS A 75 -7.49 -2.68 9.90
N GLY A 76 -6.42 -1.93 9.61
CA GLY A 76 -6.57 -0.60 8.99
C GLY A 76 -7.35 -0.62 7.68
N ARG A 77 -7.18 -1.68 6.87
CA ARG A 77 -7.92 -1.87 5.62
C ARG A 77 -9.39 -2.26 5.85
N LEU A 78 -9.66 -3.09 6.86
CA LEU A 78 -11.01 -3.45 7.29
C LEU A 78 -11.79 -2.21 7.73
N LEU A 79 -11.18 -1.34 8.53
CA LEU A 79 -11.79 -0.07 8.98
C LEU A 79 -11.91 0.95 7.84
N GLY A 80 -11.01 0.90 6.86
CA GLY A 80 -11.02 1.77 5.67
C GLY A 80 -12.01 1.38 4.57
N GLN A 81 -12.96 0.48 4.83
CA GLN A 81 -14.01 0.06 3.89
C GLN A 81 -13.50 -0.50 2.55
N SER A 82 -12.38 -1.22 2.58
CA SER A 82 -11.92 -1.98 1.39
C SER A 82 -12.97 -3.03 1.00
N SER A 83 -13.09 -3.33 -0.30
CA SER A 83 -13.98 -4.41 -0.76
C SER A 83 -13.49 -5.78 -0.28
N ALA A 84 -14.39 -6.78 -0.26
CA ALA A 84 -14.04 -8.15 0.11
C ALA A 84 -12.85 -8.68 -0.73
N ASP A 85 -12.90 -8.51 -2.05
CA ASP A 85 -11.83 -8.97 -2.95
C ASP A 85 -10.49 -8.28 -2.67
N GLN A 86 -10.51 -6.98 -2.38
CA GLN A 86 -9.30 -6.23 -2.02
C GLN A 86 -8.71 -6.71 -0.70
N LEU A 87 -9.56 -7.03 0.28
CA LEU A 87 -9.13 -7.57 1.57
C LEU A 87 -8.53 -8.96 1.42
N ILE A 88 -9.12 -9.82 0.60
CA ILE A 88 -8.60 -11.15 0.31
C ILE A 88 -7.25 -11.07 -0.39
N ALA A 89 -7.14 -10.26 -1.45
CA ALA A 89 -5.87 -10.03 -2.13
C ALA A 89 -4.80 -9.49 -1.17
N ALA A 90 -5.17 -8.55 -0.29
CA ALA A 90 -4.25 -7.98 0.70
C ALA A 90 -3.81 -9.03 1.75
N ALA A 91 -4.72 -9.85 2.26
CA ALA A 91 -4.40 -10.88 3.23
C ALA A 91 -3.46 -11.94 2.63
N LYS A 92 -3.72 -12.38 1.40
CA LYS A 92 -2.85 -13.30 0.68
C LYS A 92 -1.45 -12.72 0.50
N ALA A 93 -1.36 -11.48 0.01
CA ALA A 93 -0.08 -10.83 -0.22
C ALA A 93 0.71 -10.62 1.09
N ALA A 94 0.03 -10.29 2.19
CA ALA A 94 0.70 -9.96 3.43
C ALA A 94 1.16 -11.19 4.24
N PHE A 95 0.46 -12.33 4.09
CA PHE A 95 0.82 -13.58 4.77
C PHE A 95 1.62 -14.54 3.91
N THR A 96 1.73 -14.33 2.60
CA THR A 96 2.61 -15.14 1.75
C THR A 96 4.06 -14.72 1.94
N ASN A 97 4.92 -15.65 2.38
CA ASN A 97 6.35 -15.44 2.60
C ASN A 97 7.12 -16.78 2.48
N GLY A 98 8.42 -16.80 2.83
CA GLY A 98 9.23 -18.03 2.76
C GLY A 98 8.70 -19.19 3.62
N ASP A 99 8.06 -18.87 4.75
CA ASP A 99 7.44 -19.84 5.65
C ASP A 99 5.99 -20.15 5.26
N VAL A 100 5.33 -19.32 4.48
CA VAL A 100 3.95 -19.55 4.02
C VAL A 100 3.93 -19.30 2.52
N PRO A 101 4.30 -20.29 1.69
CA PRO A 101 4.53 -20.06 0.26
C PRO A 101 3.25 -19.76 -0.51
N VAL A 102 2.09 -20.15 0.03
CA VAL A 102 0.78 -19.85 -0.55
C VAL A 102 -0.24 -19.66 0.57
N VAL A 103 -1.12 -18.69 0.37
CA VAL A 103 -2.34 -18.50 1.16
C VAL A 103 -3.52 -18.61 0.20
N SER A 104 -4.39 -19.58 0.42
CA SER A 104 -5.63 -19.75 -0.34
C SER A 104 -6.65 -18.65 -0.04
N ASP A 105 -7.66 -18.47 -0.89
CA ASP A 105 -8.74 -17.51 -0.65
C ASP A 105 -9.52 -17.85 0.63
N GLU A 106 -9.70 -19.14 0.92
CA GLU A 106 -10.38 -19.62 2.12
C GLU A 106 -9.56 -19.39 3.39
N GLU A 107 -8.24 -19.56 3.35
CA GLU A 107 -7.36 -19.15 4.46
C GLU A 107 -7.40 -17.63 4.65
N ALA A 108 -7.34 -16.86 3.56
CA ALA A 108 -7.42 -15.40 3.60
C ALA A 108 -8.73 -14.90 4.23
N GLN A 109 -9.87 -15.52 3.86
CA GLN A 109 -11.16 -15.23 4.50
C GLN A 109 -11.11 -15.50 6.00
N ARG A 110 -10.62 -16.68 6.41
CA ARG A 110 -10.51 -17.05 7.82
C ARG A 110 -9.58 -16.13 8.61
N ILE A 111 -8.48 -15.67 8.00
CA ILE A 111 -7.56 -14.69 8.59
C ILE A 111 -8.30 -13.39 8.87
N LEU A 112 -9.02 -12.84 7.88
CA LEU A 112 -9.77 -11.59 8.04
C LEU A 112 -10.86 -11.72 9.11
N SER A 113 -11.57 -12.84 9.14
CA SER A 113 -12.55 -13.12 10.19
C SER A 113 -11.92 -13.19 11.58
N ALA A 114 -10.76 -13.84 11.72
CA ALA A 114 -10.03 -13.89 12.99
C ALA A 114 -9.60 -12.49 13.46
N ILE A 115 -9.14 -11.64 12.55
CA ILE A 115 -8.75 -10.25 12.85
C ILE A 115 -9.95 -9.45 13.34
N GLY A 116 -11.08 -9.51 12.62
CA GLY A 116 -12.31 -8.80 12.99
C GLY A 116 -12.90 -9.29 14.32
N ALA A 117 -12.83 -10.59 14.59
CA ALA A 117 -13.39 -11.20 15.80
C ALA A 117 -12.49 -11.07 17.04
N ASN A 118 -11.20 -10.80 16.88
CA ASN A 118 -10.25 -10.70 18.00
C ASN A 118 -10.52 -9.50 18.94
N GLY A 119 -11.33 -8.55 18.46
CA GLY A 119 -11.78 -7.41 19.24
C GLY A 119 -10.81 -6.24 19.24
N PHE A 120 -9.52 -6.40 18.90
CA PHE A 120 -8.62 -5.25 18.78
C PHE A 120 -8.96 -4.35 17.59
N CYS A 121 -9.60 -4.90 16.54
CA CYS A 121 -9.90 -4.17 15.32
C CYS A 121 -11.25 -3.46 15.40
N ARG A 122 -11.26 -2.26 15.98
CA ARG A 122 -12.44 -1.41 16.17
C ARG A 122 -12.06 0.06 16.29
#